data_AF-A0A7C3RA54-F1
#
_entry.id   AF-A0A7C3RA54-F1
#
_cell.length_a   1.000
_cell.length_b   1.000
_cell.length_c   1.000
_cell.angle_alpha   90.00
_cell.angle_beta   90.00
_cell.angle_gamma   90.00
#
_symmetry.space_group_name_H-M   'P 1'
#
loop_
_entity.id
_entity.type
_entity.pdbx_description
1 polymer ?
#
loop_
_entity_poly.entity_id
_entity_poly.type
_entity_poly.pdbx_seq_one_letter_code
_entity_poly.pdbx_strand_id
1 'polypeptide(L)'
;MRIVLLLTIFALSLLGEDQAPLVNLTVAQVEEPEQFVKTINIAILLALLVLAPTLLLMATSFTRLIIVFSLLRQALGLQQSPPNQVIVSMALILTIFIMQPYGKKA
;
A
#
# COMPACT_ATOMS: atom_id res chain seq x y z
N MET A 1 26.90 1.50 -0.97
CA MET A 1 26.79 2.25 0.30
C MET A 1 26.39 3.72 0.10
N ARG A 2 27.08 4.48 -0.76
CA ARG A 2 26.73 5.90 -1.08
C ARG A 2 25.30 6.12 -1.64
N ILE A 3 24.80 5.21 -2.47
CA ILE A 3 23.46 5.31 -3.09
C ILE A 3 22.32 5.00 -2.10
N VAL A 4 22.54 4.08 -1.16
CA VAL A 4 21.58 3.79 -0.09
C VAL A 4 21.50 5.00 0.85
N LEU A 5 22.65 5.63 1.14
CA LEU A 5 22.76 6.80 2.01
C LEU A 5 22.08 8.04 1.39
N LEU A 6 22.18 8.25 0.07
CA LEU A 6 21.47 9.31 -0.64
C LEU A 6 19.95 9.06 -0.72
N LEU A 7 19.51 7.81 -0.88
CA LEU A 7 18.09 7.46 -0.89
C LEU A 7 17.46 7.63 0.51
N THR A 8 18.21 7.31 1.57
CA THR A 8 17.74 7.55 2.95
C THR A 8 17.66 9.03 3.31
N ILE A 9 18.58 9.87 2.81
CA ILE A 9 18.52 11.33 3.04
C ILE A 9 17.40 11.97 2.22
N PHE A 10 17.19 11.53 0.97
CA PHE A 10 16.10 12.01 0.12
C PHE A 10 14.71 11.62 0.67
N ALA A 11 14.60 10.44 1.27
CA ALA A 11 13.41 10.02 2.00
C ALA A 11 13.16 10.87 3.27
N LEU A 12 14.22 11.33 3.94
CA LEU A 12 14.12 12.18 5.12
C LEU A 12 13.69 13.62 4.78
N SER A 13 14.05 14.12 3.59
CA SER A 13 13.61 15.45 3.10
C SER A 13 12.16 15.50 2.58
N LEU A 14 11.53 14.34 2.33
CA LEU A 14 10.09 14.27 1.99
C LEU A 14 9.20 14.29 3.23
N LEU A 15 9.76 14.19 4.44
CA LEU A 15 9.11 14.55 5.71
C LEU A 15 9.29 16.06 5.97
N GLY A 16 8.83 16.86 5.02
CA GLY A 16 8.61 18.29 5.24
C GLY A 16 7.37 18.49 6.11
N GLU A 17 7.45 19.45 7.03
CA GLU A 17 6.39 19.80 7.97
C GLU A 17 5.06 20.08 7.25
N ASP A 18 4.11 19.16 7.40
CA ASP A 18 2.72 19.55 7.60
C ASP A 18 2.30 18.89 8.92
N GLN A 19 1.69 19.69 9.78
CA GLN A 19 1.39 19.32 11.16
C GLN A 19 0.52 18.07 11.17
N ALA A 20 1.17 16.91 11.33
CA ALA A 20 0.47 15.70 11.71
C ALA A 20 -0.31 16.03 12.97
N PRO A 21 -1.63 15.82 13.02
CA PRO A 21 -2.38 15.92 14.25
C PRO A 21 -1.71 14.95 15.22
N LEU A 22 -0.99 15.49 16.20
CA LEU A 22 -0.32 14.72 17.22
C LEU A 22 -1.43 14.16 18.10
N VAL A 23 -1.99 13.01 17.70
CA VAL A 23 -2.95 12.25 18.50
C VAL A 23 -2.17 11.68 19.68
N ASN A 24 -2.00 12.52 20.69
CA ASN A 24 -1.40 12.17 21.96
C ASN A 24 -2.38 11.26 22.70
N LEU A 25 -2.10 9.95 22.70
CA LEU A 25 -2.86 8.95 23.48
C LEU A 25 -2.52 9.02 24.98
N THR A 26 -2.24 10.20 25.51
CA THR A 26 -2.20 10.44 26.95
C THR A 26 -3.61 10.79 27.39
N VAL A 27 -4.23 9.89 28.15
CA VAL A 27 -5.49 10.11 28.87
C VAL A 27 -5.23 11.13 29.99
N ALA A 28 -5.04 12.39 29.62
CA ALA A 28 -5.03 13.53 30.52
C ALA A 28 -6.15 14.47 30.05
N GLN A 29 -7.33 14.24 30.65
CA GLN A 29 -8.48 15.13 30.69
C GLN A 29 -9.13 15.46 29.32
N VAL A 30 -9.93 14.50 28.85
CA VAL A 30 -10.96 14.78 27.84
C VAL A 30 -12.10 15.51 28.55
N GLU A 31 -12.06 16.84 28.57
CA GLU A 31 -13.15 17.68 29.11
C GLU A 31 -14.28 17.92 28.10
N GLU A 32 -14.12 17.51 26.83
CA GLU A 32 -15.16 17.63 25.81
C GLU A 32 -15.40 16.30 25.05
N PRO A 33 -16.62 15.71 25.09
CA PRO A 33 -16.95 14.47 24.40
C PRO A 33 -16.81 14.57 22.87
N GLU A 34 -16.84 15.77 22.30
CA GLU A 34 -16.69 16.00 20.85
C GLU A 34 -15.28 15.68 20.33
N GLN A 35 -14.23 15.97 21.12
CA GLN A 35 -12.85 15.72 20.71
C GLN A 35 -12.50 14.23 20.69
N PHE A 36 -13.11 13.44 21.59
CA PHE A 36 -12.95 12.00 21.62
C PHE A 36 -13.57 11.32 20.40
N VAL A 37 -14.79 11.71 20.02
CA VAL A 37 -15.48 11.21 18.81
C VAL A 37 -14.69 11.55 17.55
N LYS A 38 -14.13 12.77 17.47
CA LYS A 38 -13.30 13.19 16.33
C LYS A 38 -12.02 12.35 16.20
N THR A 39 -11.37 12.04 17.32
CA THR A 39 -10.15 11.20 17.35
C THR A 39 -10.44 9.77 16.89
N ILE A 40 -11.52 9.16 17.38
CA ILE A 40 -11.95 7.82 16.95
C ILE A 40 -12.31 7.81 15.45
N ASN A 41 -13.02 8.82 14.95
CA ASN A 41 -13.36 8.92 13.53
C ASN A 41 -12.12 8.99 12.62
N ILE A 42 -11.10 9.77 13.00
CA ILE A 42 -9.84 9.84 12.26
C ILE A 42 -9.12 8.49 12.30
N ALA A 43 -9.09 7.82 13.45
CA ALA A 43 -8.47 6.49 13.57
C ALA A 43 -9.14 5.44 12.65
N ILE A 44 -10.47 5.45 12.57
CA ILE A 44 -11.24 4.56 11.69
C ILE A 44 -10.97 4.88 10.21
N LEU A 45 -10.91 6.16 9.85
CA LEU A 45 -10.63 6.59 8.47
C LEU A 45 -9.24 6.15 8.02
N LEU A 46 -8.22 6.31 8.87
CA LEU A 46 -6.86 5.84 8.59
C LEU A 46 -6.79 4.32 8.44
N ALA A 47 -7.49 3.58 9.30
CA ALA A 47 -7.57 2.13 9.18
C ALA A 47 -8.19 1.70 7.83
N LEU A 48 -9.27 2.37 7.40
CA LEU A 48 -9.92 2.10 6.11
C LEU A 48 -8.99 2.42 4.92
N LEU A 49 -8.24 3.52 5.01
CA LEU A 49 -7.33 3.97 3.95
C LEU A 49 -6.16 2.99 3.74
N VAL A 50 -5.66 2.39 4.82
CA VAL A 50 -4.60 1.36 4.75
C VAL A 50 -5.14 0.06 4.15
N LEU A 51 -6.38 -0.32 4.46
CA LEU A 51 -7.00 -1.54 3.92
C LEU A 51 -7.36 -1.39 2.43
N ALA A 52 -7.83 -0.21 2.02
CA ALA A 52 -8.32 0.09 0.67
C ALA A 52 -7.41 -0.40 -0.47
N PRO A 53 -6.09 -0.12 -0.52
CA PRO A 53 -5.24 -0.54 -1.63
C PRO A 53 -5.11 -2.07 -1.73
N THR A 54 -5.07 -2.78 -0.60
CA THR A 54 -4.96 -4.24 -0.61
C THR A 54 -6.25 -4.91 -1.08
N LEU A 55 -7.39 -4.37 -0.66
CA LEU A 55 -8.71 -4.84 -1.08
C LEU A 55 -8.91 -4.62 -2.58
N LEU A 56 -8.45 -3.47 -3.10
CA LEU A 56 -8.46 -3.17 -4.53
C LEU A 56 -7.63 -4.21 -5.31
N LEU A 57 -6.43 -4.55 -4.85
CA LEU A 57 -5.63 -5.61 -5.49
C LEU A 57 -6.35 -6.96 -5.47
N MET A 58 -7.02 -7.33 -4.37
CA MET A 58 -7.76 -8.60 -4.28
C MET A 58 -9.00 -8.65 -5.18
N ALA A 59 -9.70 -7.52 -5.32
CA ALA A 59 -10.90 -7.39 -6.13
C ALA A 59 -10.63 -7.33 -7.65
N THR A 60 -9.37 -7.15 -8.06
CA THR A 60 -8.98 -7.04 -9.47
C THR A 60 -8.35 -8.34 -10.00
N SER A 61 -7.92 -8.32 -11.28
CA SER A 61 -7.25 -9.45 -11.92
C SER A 61 -5.86 -9.77 -11.35
N PHE A 62 -5.31 -8.92 -10.47
CA PHE A 62 -3.98 -9.08 -9.88
C PHE A 62 -3.78 -10.45 -9.22
N THR A 63 -4.73 -10.88 -8.38
CA THR A 63 -4.67 -12.19 -7.68
C THR A 63 -4.60 -13.37 -8.65
N ARG A 64 -5.30 -13.30 -9.78
CA ARG A 64 -5.25 -14.38 -10.79
C ARG A 64 -3.88 -14.42 -11.48
N LEU A 65 -3.34 -13.26 -11.86
CA LEU A 65 -2.05 -13.17 -12.54
C LEU A 65 -0.89 -13.67 -11.65
N ILE A 66 -0.86 -13.25 -10.39
CA ILE A 66 0.22 -13.65 -9.46
C ILE A 66 0.22 -15.15 -9.19
N ILE A 67 -0.96 -15.78 -9.10
CA ILE A 67 -1.09 -17.23 -8.93
C ILE A 67 -0.56 -17.95 -10.18
N VAL A 68 -1.01 -17.56 -11.37
CA VAL A 68 -0.58 -18.19 -12.63
C VAL A 68 0.93 -18.06 -12.80
N PHE A 69 1.52 -16.88 -12.58
CA PHE A 69 2.96 -16.70 -12.67
C PHE A 69 3.75 -17.50 -11.61
N SER A 70 3.21 -17.62 -10.40
CA SER A 70 3.83 -18.44 -9.34
C SER A 70 3.82 -19.93 -9.67
N LEU A 71 2.73 -20.42 -10.26
CA LEU A 71 2.62 -21.80 -10.74
C LEU A 71 3.55 -22.04 -11.93
N LEU A 72 3.65 -21.10 -12.87
CA LEU A 72 4.59 -21.18 -13.99
C LEU A 72 6.04 -21.25 -13.50
N ARG A 73 6.41 -20.46 -12.48
CA ARG A 73 7.74 -20.54 -11.86
C ARG A 73 8.03 -21.94 -11.31
N GLN A 74 7.07 -22.56 -10.62
CA GLN A 74 7.23 -23.93 -10.11
C GLN A 74 7.34 -24.94 -11.25
N ALA A 75 6.53 -24.78 -12.30
CA ALA A 75 6.54 -25.67 -13.46
C ALA A 75 7.87 -25.62 -14.25
N LEU A 76 8.56 -24.48 -14.25
CA LEU A 76 9.87 -24.33 -14.91
C LEU A 76 11.02 -25.00 -14.15
N GLY A 77 10.81 -25.47 -12.91
CA GLY A 77 11.86 -26.14 -12.12
C GLY A 77 13.05 -25.24 -11.75
N LEU A 78 12.94 -23.93 -11.95
CA LEU A 78 13.99 -22.95 -11.68
C LEU A 78 13.91 -22.50 -10.21
N GLN A 79 15.03 -22.59 -9.48
CA GLN A 79 15.02 -22.46 -8.01
C GLN A 79 14.80 -21.03 -7.47
N GLN A 80 15.07 -19.99 -8.25
CA GLN A 80 14.91 -18.59 -7.79
C GLN A 80 14.60 -17.60 -8.93
N SER A 81 14.59 -18.08 -10.18
CA SER A 81 14.32 -17.26 -11.36
C SER A 81 12.91 -17.56 -11.85
N PRO A 82 12.04 -16.56 -12.07
CA PRO A 82 12.18 -15.13 -11.78
C PRO A 82 11.97 -14.79 -10.29
N PRO A 83 12.59 -13.71 -9.77
CA PRO A 83 12.41 -13.29 -8.38
C PRO A 83 10.98 -12.78 -8.13
N ASN A 84 10.49 -12.95 -6.90
CA ASN A 84 9.11 -12.58 -6.54
C ASN A 84 8.77 -11.11 -6.85
N GLN A 85 9.74 -10.20 -6.72
CA GLN A 85 9.56 -8.79 -7.03
C GLN A 85 9.23 -8.54 -8.51
N VAL A 86 9.82 -9.31 -9.43
CA VAL A 86 9.55 -9.21 -10.88
C VAL A 86 8.19 -9.79 -11.22
N ILE A 87 7.80 -10.89 -10.59
CA ILE A 87 6.47 -11.48 -10.78
C ILE A 87 5.39 -10.49 -10.34
N VAL A 88 5.57 -9.84 -9.19
CA VAL A 88 4.65 -8.84 -8.65
C VAL A 88 4.57 -7.61 -9.57
N SER A 89 5.69 -7.09 -10.05
CA SER A 89 5.69 -5.91 -10.94
C SER A 89 5.04 -6.20 -12.29
N MET A 90 5.31 -7.37 -12.89
CA MET A 90 4.66 -7.83 -14.12
C MET A 90 3.14 -7.96 -13.93
N ALA A 91 2.70 -8.59 -12.82
CA ALA A 91 1.29 -8.73 -12.51
C ALA A 91 0.61 -7.36 -12.38
N LEU A 92 1.23 -6.41 -11.68
CA LEU A 92 0.66 -5.08 -11.44
C LEU A 92 0.51 -4.25 -12.74
N ILE A 93 1.53 -4.26 -13.61
CA ILE A 93 1.47 -3.56 -14.91
C ILE A 93 0.37 -4.16 -15.79
N LEU A 94 0.29 -5.49 -15.87
CA LEU A 94 -0.75 -6.18 -16.64
C LEU A 94 -2.15 -5.95 -16.06
N THR A 95 -2.30 -5.89 -14.73
CA THR A 95 -3.58 -5.55 -14.10
C THR A 95 -4.05 -4.16 -14.53
N ILE A 96 -3.17 -3.15 -14.52
CA ILE A 96 -3.53 -1.79 -14.98
C ILE A 96 -3.98 -1.81 -16.44
N PHE A 97 -3.29 -2.55 -17.30
CA PHE A 97 -3.66 -2.69 -18.71
C PHE A 97 -5.04 -3.37 -18.89
N ILE A 98 -5.27 -4.47 -18.19
CA ILE A 98 -6.54 -5.23 -18.26
C ILE A 98 -7.70 -4.43 -17.67
N MET A 99 -7.47 -3.64 -16.62
CA MET A 99 -8.50 -2.85 -15.94
C MET A 99 -8.71 -1.45 -16.53
N GLN A 100 -7.86 -1.01 -17.46
CA GLN A 100 -8.01 0.26 -18.17
C GLN A 100 -9.44 0.55 -18.70
N PRO A 101 -10.17 -0.38 -19.34
CA PRO A 101 -11.53 -0.09 -19.83
C PRO A 101 -12.55 0.16 -18.71
N TYR A 102 -12.36 -0.42 -17.53
CA TYR A 102 -13.24 -0.19 -16.39
C TYR A 102 -12.99 1.19 -15.77
N GLY A 103 -11.73 1.62 -15.69
CA GLY A 103 -11.38 2.97 -15.26
C GLY A 103 -11.76 4.06 -16.26
N LYS A 104 -11.80 3.75 -17.57
CA LYS A 104 -12.20 4.71 -18.62
C LYS A 104 -13.71 4.88 -18.78
N LYS A 105 -14.51 3.98 -18.23
CA LYS A 105 -15.99 4.00 -18.31
C LYS A 105 -16.65 4.65 -17.08
N ALA A 106 -15.86 5.04 -16.09
CA ALA A 106 -16.29 5.73 -14.88
C ALA A 106 -16.06 7.24 -14.99
#